data_AF-A0A3D5B0B7-F1
#
_entry.id   AF-A0A3D5B0B7-F1
#
_cell.length_a   1.000
_cell.length_b   1.000
_cell.length_c   1.000
_cell.angle_alpha   90.00
_cell.angle_beta   90.00
_cell.angle_gamma   90.00
#
_symmetry.space_group_name_H-M   'P 1'
#
loop_
_entity.id
_entity.type
_entity.pdbx_description
1 polymer ?
#
loop_
_entity_poly.entity_id
_entity_poly.type
_entity_poly.pdbx_seq_one_letter_code
_entity_poly.pdbx_strand_id
1 'polypeptide(L)'
;MSSDESFDRNLRRGYISDFLLLRGYYFDFPDTHATFMAPWGIHFSNNFNLAAGYLLSLFVLIGIVYSIYKIKKPIHLSLLLILSLVSLALLSATPPFSFINQFIRQNPLLNQVFRAPFTKFIVPAIFVFSIFTAYGLQTLVTLATRLKYSQKIFTLILVSGYLFLISIFSFPVFRGQLFYSLNKQSVPKQYFQMFDYFRQQSPTARIANLPQGSFWGWTSYRFGIVGSGFIWYDIEQPILDRAFDAWNLKNEQYYWELTTALQSRDPLLLSRILSKYSIEFV
;
A
#
# COMPACT_ATOMS: atom_id res chain seq x y z
N MET A 1 -11.74 -16.25 1.05
CA MET A 1 -12.63 -15.13 1.42
C MET A 1 -11.98 -13.74 1.26
N SER A 2 -10.71 -13.50 1.63
CA SER A 2 -10.08 -12.16 1.44
C SER A 2 -9.55 -11.87 0.03
N SER A 3 -9.44 -12.88 -0.86
CA SER A 3 -8.93 -12.70 -2.23
C SER A 3 -9.89 -11.97 -3.14
N ASP A 4 -11.19 -12.30 -3.06
CA ASP A 4 -12.18 -11.87 -4.04
C ASP A 4 -12.62 -10.43 -3.75
N GLU A 5 -12.81 -10.09 -2.47
CA GLU A 5 -13.05 -8.71 -2.06
C GLU A 5 -11.89 -7.77 -2.45
N SER A 6 -10.64 -8.22 -2.21
CA SER A 6 -9.45 -7.45 -2.59
C SER A 6 -9.40 -7.26 -4.11
N PHE A 7 -9.77 -8.29 -4.87
CA PHE A 7 -9.82 -8.22 -6.31
C PHE A 7 -10.91 -7.27 -6.80
N ASP A 8 -12.15 -7.39 -6.33
CA ASP A 8 -13.28 -6.56 -6.73
C ASP A 8 -13.02 -5.07 -6.47
N ARG A 9 -12.36 -4.76 -5.35
CA ARG A 9 -11.94 -3.40 -5.02
C ARG A 9 -10.87 -2.88 -5.98
N ASN A 10 -9.90 -3.72 -6.37
CA ASN A 10 -8.94 -3.34 -7.41
C ASN A 10 -9.63 -3.15 -8.77
N LEU A 11 -10.58 -4.03 -9.11
CA LEU A 11 -11.33 -3.97 -10.37
C LEU A 11 -12.12 -2.66 -10.48
N ARG A 12 -12.78 -2.20 -9.41
CA ARG A 12 -13.50 -0.92 -9.38
C ARG A 12 -12.63 0.30 -9.71
N ARG A 13 -11.32 0.22 -9.45
CA ARG A 13 -10.32 1.25 -9.76
C ARG A 13 -9.45 0.89 -10.96
N GLY A 14 -9.82 -0.15 -11.71
CA GLY A 14 -9.05 -0.71 -12.82
C GLY A 14 -9.17 0.05 -14.15
N TYR A 15 -9.53 1.35 -14.10
CA TYR A 15 -9.81 2.20 -15.26
C TYR A 15 -8.69 3.22 -15.50
N ILE A 16 -8.56 3.68 -16.74
CA ILE A 16 -7.56 4.69 -17.15
C ILE A 16 -7.67 5.96 -16.29
N SER A 17 -8.90 6.38 -15.97
CA SER A 17 -9.18 7.56 -15.15
C SER A 17 -8.54 7.50 -13.77
N ASP A 18 -8.53 6.34 -13.13
CA ASP A 18 -7.91 6.11 -11.82
C ASP A 18 -6.41 5.85 -11.95
N PHE A 19 -5.98 5.11 -12.97
CA PHE A 19 -4.56 4.81 -13.24
C PHE A 19 -3.74 6.07 -13.49
N LEU A 20 -4.25 7.01 -14.31
CA LEU A 20 -3.57 8.28 -14.60
C LEU A 20 -3.40 9.16 -13.36
N LEU A 21 -4.30 9.03 -12.39
CA LEU A 21 -4.28 9.76 -11.13
C LEU A 21 -3.67 8.96 -9.97
N LEU A 22 -3.19 7.73 -10.24
CA LEU A 22 -2.69 6.78 -9.26
C LEU A 22 -3.66 6.50 -8.10
N ARG A 23 -4.97 6.54 -8.38
CA ARG A 23 -6.03 6.26 -7.38
C ARG A 23 -6.25 4.76 -7.26
N GLY A 24 -5.71 4.18 -6.19
CA GLY A 24 -5.92 2.77 -5.86
C GLY A 24 -7.15 2.50 -5.02
N TYR A 25 -7.33 1.22 -4.72
CA TYR A 25 -8.44 0.73 -3.90
C TYR A 25 -8.45 1.24 -2.44
N TYR A 26 -7.39 1.91 -1.97
CA TYR A 26 -7.35 2.69 -0.71
C TYR A 26 -8.42 3.78 -0.62
N PHE A 27 -8.87 4.32 -1.76
CA PHE A 27 -9.98 5.28 -1.78
C PHE A 27 -11.32 4.69 -1.34
N ASP A 28 -11.47 3.38 -1.47
CA ASP A 28 -12.71 2.65 -1.23
C ASP A 28 -12.65 1.78 0.03
N PHE A 29 -11.54 1.83 0.79
CA PHE A 29 -11.46 1.08 2.04
C PHE A 29 -12.41 1.68 3.07
N PRO A 30 -13.42 0.92 3.54
CA PRO A 30 -14.35 1.41 4.53
C PRO A 30 -13.68 1.46 5.90
N ASP A 31 -14.09 2.47 6.65
CA ASP A 31 -13.96 2.62 8.08
C ASP A 31 -15.37 2.80 8.66
N THR A 32 -15.48 2.74 9.99
CA THR A 32 -16.71 2.88 10.80
C THR A 32 -17.67 3.97 10.33
N HIS A 33 -17.17 5.10 9.80
CA HIS A 33 -18.00 6.24 9.38
C HIS A 33 -17.70 6.80 7.98
N ALA A 34 -16.59 6.42 7.34
CA ALA A 34 -16.15 6.98 6.06
C ALA A 34 -15.15 6.03 5.38
N THR A 35 -14.54 6.42 4.25
CA THR A 35 -13.40 5.67 3.70
C THR A 35 -12.07 6.20 4.21
N PHE A 36 -11.02 5.38 4.14
CA PHE A 36 -9.66 5.76 4.61
C PHE A 36 -9.15 7.05 3.96
N MET A 37 -9.42 7.23 2.67
CA MET A 37 -9.01 8.42 1.91
C MET A 37 -10.18 9.39 1.69
N ALA A 38 -11.19 9.42 2.58
CA ALA A 38 -12.35 10.30 2.43
C ALA A 38 -11.98 11.79 2.18
N PRO A 39 -10.99 12.39 2.86
CA PRO A 39 -10.58 13.76 2.54
C PRO A 39 -10.09 13.95 1.11
N TRP A 40 -9.39 12.96 0.56
CA TRP A 40 -8.95 12.96 -0.83
C TRP A 40 -10.12 12.73 -1.79
N GLY A 41 -11.08 11.87 -1.42
CA GLY A 41 -12.33 11.69 -2.17
C GLY A 41 -13.11 13.00 -2.29
N ILE A 42 -13.26 13.74 -1.19
CA ILE A 42 -13.89 15.07 -1.17
C ILE A 42 -13.07 16.08 -1.97
N HIS A 43 -11.75 16.07 -1.85
CA HIS A 43 -10.88 16.97 -2.62
C HIS A 43 -11.05 16.78 -4.14
N PHE A 44 -11.16 15.53 -4.59
CA PHE A 44 -11.33 15.19 -6.01
C PHE A 44 -12.78 15.19 -6.51
N SER A 45 -13.77 15.44 -5.64
CA SER A 45 -15.14 15.70 -6.11
C SER A 45 -15.26 17.08 -6.76
N ASN A 46 -14.30 17.99 -6.48
CA ASN A 46 -14.16 19.24 -7.18
C ASN A 46 -13.48 19.04 -8.55
N ASN A 47 -14.19 19.39 -9.62
CA ASN A 47 -13.72 19.27 -11.00
C ASN A 47 -12.41 20.02 -11.27
N PHE A 48 -12.16 21.15 -10.60
CA PHE A 48 -10.91 21.90 -10.75
C PHE A 48 -9.71 21.11 -10.23
N ASN A 49 -9.83 20.52 -9.04
CA ASN A 49 -8.76 19.71 -8.44
C ASN A 49 -8.51 18.43 -9.25
N LEU A 50 -9.60 17.83 -9.74
CA LEU A 50 -9.53 16.66 -10.61
C LEU A 50 -8.84 17.00 -11.95
N ALA A 51 -9.19 18.15 -12.56
CA ALA A 51 -8.56 18.63 -13.78
C ALA A 51 -7.06 18.90 -13.58
N ALA A 52 -6.66 19.46 -12.44
CA ALA A 52 -5.24 19.63 -12.11
C ALA A 52 -4.49 18.28 -12.11
N GLY A 53 -5.12 17.23 -11.56
CA GLY A 53 -4.60 15.86 -11.62
C GLY A 53 -4.42 15.36 -13.06
N TYR A 54 -5.43 15.51 -13.92
CA TYR A 54 -5.32 15.09 -15.32
C TYR A 54 -4.31 15.90 -16.12
N LEU A 55 -4.14 17.20 -15.82
CA LEU A 55 -3.07 18.01 -16.39
C LEU A 55 -1.68 17.50 -15.97
N LEU A 56 -1.50 17.03 -14.74
CA LEU A 56 -0.27 16.34 -14.33
C LEU A 56 -0.06 15.06 -15.15
N SER A 57 -1.10 14.26 -15.34
CA SER A 57 -1.04 13.04 -16.16
C SER A 57 -0.74 13.32 -17.63
N LEU A 58 -1.08 14.51 -18.15
CA LEU A 58 -0.74 14.89 -19.53
C LEU A 58 0.77 14.92 -19.76
N PHE A 59 1.57 15.36 -18.77
CA PHE A 59 3.04 15.31 -18.88
C PHE A 59 3.54 13.88 -18.97
N VAL A 60 2.94 12.95 -18.22
CA VAL A 60 3.23 11.52 -18.32
C VAL A 60 2.92 11.01 -19.73
N LEU A 61 1.74 11.34 -20.28
CA LEU A 61 1.34 10.91 -21.63
C LEU A 61 2.28 11.44 -22.71
N ILE A 62 2.69 12.71 -22.64
CA ILE A 62 3.68 13.29 -23.56
C ILE A 62 5.02 12.54 -23.45
N GLY A 63 5.46 12.20 -22.24
CA GLY A 63 6.67 11.41 -22.01
C GLY A 63 6.62 9.98 -22.55
N ILE A 64 5.45 9.34 -22.45
CA ILE A 64 5.19 8.03 -23.05
C ILE A 64 5.31 8.12 -24.57
N VAL A 65 4.61 9.09 -25.17
CA VAL A 65 4.65 9.35 -26.62
C VAL A 65 6.08 9.61 -27.09
N TYR A 66 6.83 10.47 -26.39
CA TYR A 66 8.25 10.70 -26.65
C TYR A 66 9.08 9.40 -26.60
N SER A 67 8.85 8.56 -25.60
CA SER A 67 9.57 7.28 -25.45
C SER A 67 9.23 6.29 -26.55
N ILE A 68 7.99 6.26 -27.03
CA ILE A 68 7.59 5.45 -28.20
C ILE A 68 8.35 5.91 -29.45
N TYR A 69 8.44 7.21 -29.71
CA TYR A 69 9.24 7.72 -30.83
C TYR A 69 10.73 7.39 -30.72
N LYS A 70 11.24 7.16 -29.50
CA LYS A 70 12.63 6.81 -29.20
C LYS A 70 12.81 5.33 -28.82
N ILE A 71 11.84 4.47 -29.13
CA ILE A 71 11.81 3.06 -28.70
C ILE A 71 13.05 2.25 -29.08
N LYS A 72 13.74 2.64 -30.16
CA LYS A 72 15.00 2.00 -30.60
C LYS A 72 16.12 2.08 -29.56
N LYS A 73 16.06 3.00 -28.59
CA LYS A 73 17.03 3.04 -27.48
C LYS A 73 16.57 2.10 -26.36
N PRO A 74 17.45 1.23 -25.83
CA PRO A 74 17.09 0.22 -24.83
C PRO A 74 16.38 0.77 -23.59
N ILE A 75 16.77 1.97 -23.13
CA ILE A 75 16.15 2.60 -21.95
C ILE A 75 14.66 2.91 -22.16
N HIS A 76 14.27 3.41 -23.32
CA HIS A 76 12.87 3.74 -23.61
C HIS A 76 12.04 2.47 -23.76
N LEU A 77 12.59 1.43 -24.41
CA LEU A 77 11.93 0.13 -24.48
C LEU A 77 11.72 -0.46 -23.08
N SER A 78 12.74 -0.41 -22.21
CA SER A 78 12.65 -0.92 -20.84
C SER A 78 11.56 -0.21 -20.02
N LEU A 79 11.48 1.13 -20.12
CA LEU A 79 10.43 1.91 -19.44
C LEU A 79 9.04 1.58 -19.95
N LEU A 80 8.88 1.37 -21.27
CA LEU A 80 7.60 0.99 -21.87
C LEU A 80 7.19 -0.45 -21.50
N LEU A 81 8.15 -1.37 -21.34
CA LEU A 81 7.88 -2.73 -20.85
C LEU A 81 7.44 -2.72 -19.39
N ILE A 82 8.08 -1.91 -18.53
CA ILE A 82 7.63 -1.72 -17.15
C ILE A 82 6.24 -1.09 -17.13
N LEU A 83 5.99 -0.07 -17.96
CA LEU A 83 4.66 0.53 -18.09
C LEU A 83 3.61 -0.49 -18.50
N SER A 84 3.91 -1.36 -19.47
CA SER A 84 3.03 -2.44 -19.91
C SER A 84 2.72 -3.42 -18.78
N LEU A 85 3.75 -3.83 -18.02
CA LEU A 85 3.60 -4.72 -16.87
C LEU A 85 2.71 -4.11 -15.77
N VAL A 86 2.93 -2.84 -15.40
CA VAL A 86 2.08 -2.19 -14.38
C VAL A 86 0.68 -1.92 -14.91
N SER A 87 0.53 -1.61 -16.20
CA SER A 87 -0.78 -1.42 -16.84
C SER A 87 -1.59 -2.72 -16.79
N LEU A 88 -0.98 -3.87 -17.07
CA LEU A 88 -1.62 -5.18 -16.97
C LEU A 88 -2.18 -5.46 -15.56
N ALA A 89 -1.48 -5.02 -14.53
CA ALA A 89 -1.88 -5.21 -13.14
C ALA A 89 -2.93 -4.19 -12.67
N LEU A 90 -2.77 -2.92 -13.03
CA LEU A 90 -3.54 -1.80 -12.49
C LEU A 90 -4.73 -1.39 -13.35
N LEU A 91 -4.73 -1.70 -14.64
CA LEU A 91 -5.86 -1.47 -15.56
C LEU A 91 -6.74 -2.73 -15.70
N SER A 92 -6.97 -3.46 -14.61
CA SER A 92 -7.64 -4.75 -14.62
C SER A 92 -9.09 -4.72 -15.12
N ALA A 93 -9.73 -3.55 -15.20
CA ALA A 93 -11.07 -3.35 -15.74
C ALA A 93 -11.08 -2.74 -17.16
N THR A 94 -9.91 -2.45 -17.74
CA THR A 94 -9.79 -1.78 -19.04
C THR A 94 -9.29 -2.75 -20.11
N PRO A 95 -10.01 -2.96 -21.22
CA PRO A 95 -9.48 -3.68 -22.38
C PRO A 95 -8.25 -2.98 -22.99
N PRO A 96 -7.25 -3.73 -23.52
CA PRO A 96 -7.15 -5.19 -23.57
C PRO A 96 -6.58 -5.82 -22.28
N PHE A 97 -6.16 -5.02 -21.30
CA PHE A 97 -5.51 -5.49 -20.08
C PHE A 97 -6.41 -6.40 -19.24
N SER A 98 -7.71 -6.12 -19.20
CA SER A 98 -8.70 -6.94 -18.49
C SER A 98 -8.74 -8.39 -18.97
N PHE A 99 -8.62 -8.64 -20.28
CA PHE A 99 -8.63 -10.00 -20.85
C PHE A 99 -7.41 -10.80 -20.41
N ILE A 100 -6.22 -10.18 -20.45
CA ILE A 100 -4.98 -10.82 -20.03
C ILE A 100 -5.00 -11.05 -18.50
N ASN A 101 -5.52 -10.09 -17.73
CA ASN A 101 -5.65 -10.22 -16.27
C ASN A 101 -6.56 -11.39 -15.89
N GLN A 102 -7.71 -11.54 -16.56
CA GLN A 102 -8.63 -12.67 -16.37
C GLN A 102 -7.97 -14.00 -16.73
N PHE A 103 -7.24 -14.06 -17.85
CA PHE A 103 -6.51 -15.26 -18.26
C PHE A 103 -5.45 -15.69 -17.22
N ILE A 104 -4.63 -14.75 -16.75
CA ILE A 104 -3.61 -15.02 -15.71
C ILE A 104 -4.24 -15.58 -14.42
N ARG A 105 -5.43 -15.07 -14.05
CA ARG A 105 -6.13 -15.46 -12.83
C ARG A 105 -6.79 -16.83 -12.88
N GLN A 106 -6.91 -17.45 -14.06
CA GLN A 106 -7.37 -18.84 -14.15
C GLN A 106 -6.39 -19.80 -13.45
N ASN A 107 -5.12 -19.42 -13.31
CA ASN A 107 -4.16 -20.15 -12.51
C ASN A 107 -4.36 -19.86 -10.99
N PRO A 108 -4.67 -20.87 -10.16
CA PRO A 108 -4.95 -20.67 -8.74
C PRO A 108 -3.79 -20.04 -7.95
N LEU A 109 -2.54 -20.41 -8.28
CA LEU A 109 -1.35 -19.87 -7.64
C LEU A 109 -1.20 -18.38 -7.96
N LEU A 110 -1.27 -18.02 -9.23
CA LEU A 110 -1.15 -16.62 -9.66
C LEU A 110 -2.29 -15.76 -9.12
N ASN A 111 -3.50 -16.32 -9.02
CA ASN A 111 -4.65 -15.65 -8.41
C ASN A 111 -4.39 -15.29 -6.94
N GLN A 112 -3.74 -16.17 -6.17
CA GLN A 112 -3.37 -15.89 -4.77
C GLN A 112 -2.20 -14.91 -4.66
N VAL A 113 -1.14 -15.10 -5.45
CA VAL A 113 0.04 -14.20 -5.45
C VAL A 113 -0.38 -12.78 -5.80
N PHE A 114 -1.24 -12.61 -6.81
CA PHE A 114 -1.71 -11.30 -7.28
C PHE A 114 -3.10 -10.92 -6.74
N ARG A 115 -3.50 -11.44 -5.57
CA ARG A 115 -4.79 -11.09 -4.94
C ARG A 115 -4.98 -9.59 -4.68
N ALA A 116 -3.89 -8.87 -4.42
CA ALA A 116 -3.84 -7.42 -4.32
C ALA A 116 -2.74 -6.90 -5.26
N PRO A 117 -3.04 -6.63 -6.55
CA PRO A 117 -2.06 -6.16 -7.52
C PRO A 117 -1.55 -4.76 -7.17
N PHE A 118 -2.43 -3.86 -6.74
CA PHE A 118 -2.05 -2.46 -6.51
C PHE A 118 -0.88 -2.31 -5.53
N THR A 119 -0.84 -3.05 -4.41
CA THR A 119 0.28 -2.96 -3.45
C THR A 119 1.61 -3.45 -4.00
N LYS A 120 1.61 -4.28 -5.05
CA LYS A 120 2.82 -4.80 -5.70
C LYS A 120 3.30 -3.94 -6.86
N PHE A 121 2.37 -3.32 -7.58
CA PHE A 121 2.66 -2.63 -8.84
C PHE A 121 2.61 -1.10 -8.74
N ILE A 122 2.15 -0.52 -7.62
CA ILE A 122 2.12 0.95 -7.46
C ILE A 122 3.52 1.58 -7.43
N VAL A 123 4.50 0.95 -6.78
CA VAL A 123 5.88 1.45 -6.72
C VAL A 123 6.53 1.53 -8.11
N PRO A 124 6.54 0.45 -8.93
CA PRO A 124 7.07 0.56 -10.29
C PRO A 124 6.24 1.51 -11.17
N ALA A 125 4.93 1.66 -10.92
CA ALA A 125 4.11 2.63 -11.64
C ALA A 125 4.52 4.08 -11.35
N ILE A 126 4.70 4.44 -10.07
CA ILE A 126 5.20 5.77 -9.65
C ILE A 126 6.58 6.03 -10.25
N PHE A 127 7.46 5.03 -10.26
CA PHE A 127 8.80 5.15 -10.84
C PHE A 127 8.74 5.52 -12.33
N VAL A 128 8.01 4.76 -13.16
CA VAL A 128 7.93 5.07 -14.59
C VAL A 128 7.14 6.35 -14.87
N PHE A 129 6.10 6.66 -14.10
CA PHE A 129 5.37 7.93 -14.22
C PHE A 129 6.27 9.14 -13.94
N SER A 130 7.16 9.04 -12.95
CA SER A 130 8.11 10.11 -12.63
C SER A 130 9.09 10.36 -13.79
N ILE A 131 9.62 9.28 -14.40
CA ILE A 131 10.53 9.38 -15.54
C ILE A 131 9.80 9.92 -16.79
N PHE A 132 8.60 9.42 -17.08
CA PHE A 132 7.82 9.93 -18.21
C PHE A 132 7.42 11.39 -18.01
N THR A 133 7.09 11.81 -16.78
CA THR A 133 6.85 13.22 -16.49
C THR A 133 8.07 14.08 -16.85
N ALA A 134 9.28 13.66 -16.45
CA ALA A 134 10.51 14.36 -16.78
C ALA A 134 10.72 14.45 -18.30
N TYR A 135 10.51 13.36 -19.04
CA TYR A 135 10.56 13.38 -20.50
C TYR A 135 9.47 14.27 -21.13
N GLY A 136 8.27 14.30 -20.55
CA GLY A 136 7.19 15.17 -20.99
C GLY A 136 7.55 16.65 -20.86
N LEU A 137 8.04 17.05 -19.68
CA LEU A 137 8.51 18.41 -19.42
C LEU A 137 9.66 18.79 -20.36
N GLN A 138 10.67 17.93 -20.51
CA GLN A 138 11.79 18.17 -21.42
C GLN A 138 11.35 18.31 -22.89
N THR A 139 10.38 17.52 -23.31
CA THR A 139 9.82 17.57 -24.66
C THR A 139 9.15 18.92 -24.92
N LEU A 140 8.36 19.43 -23.96
CA LEU A 140 7.71 20.73 -24.07
C LEU A 140 8.73 21.87 -24.11
N VAL A 141 9.77 21.84 -23.29
CA VAL A 141 10.86 22.83 -23.34
C VAL A 141 11.54 22.82 -24.70
N THR A 142 11.85 21.64 -25.24
CA THR A 142 12.49 21.50 -26.57
C THR A 142 11.59 21.97 -27.70
N LEU A 143 10.28 21.78 -27.59
CA LEU A 143 9.32 22.27 -28.57
C LEU A 143 9.22 23.80 -28.53
N ALA A 144 9.16 24.39 -27.33
CA ALA A 144 9.11 25.84 -27.16
C ALA A 144 10.37 26.54 -27.71
N THR A 145 11.55 25.96 -27.50
CA THR A 145 12.79 26.52 -28.06
C THR A 145 12.83 26.45 -29.59
N ARG A 146 12.27 25.40 -30.20
CA ARG A 146 12.10 25.33 -31.66
C ARG A 146 11.15 26.41 -32.21
N LEU A 147 10.17 26.81 -31.40
CA LEU A 147 9.26 27.93 -31.70
C LEU A 147 9.87 29.31 -31.39
N LYS A 148 11.18 29.38 -31.14
CA LYS A 148 11.95 30.60 -30.84
C LYS A 148 11.63 31.27 -29.49
N TYR A 149 11.00 30.55 -28.56
CA TYR A 149 10.88 31.03 -27.17
C TYR A 149 12.18 30.86 -26.39
N SER A 150 12.42 31.75 -25.41
CA SER A 150 13.56 31.64 -24.50
C SER A 150 13.47 30.38 -23.64
N GLN A 151 14.48 29.50 -23.76
CA GLN A 151 14.54 28.24 -23.01
C GLN A 151 14.47 28.45 -21.49
N LYS A 152 15.18 29.46 -20.97
CA LYS A 152 15.25 29.73 -19.52
C LYS A 152 13.89 30.19 -18.98
N ILE A 153 13.26 31.13 -19.68
CA ILE A 153 11.96 31.70 -19.27
C ILE A 153 10.87 30.62 -19.37
N PHE A 154 10.82 29.88 -20.47
CA PHE A 154 9.83 28.82 -20.65
C PHE A 154 10.00 27.69 -19.62
N THR A 155 11.24 27.26 -19.35
CA THR A 155 11.52 26.27 -18.29
C THR A 155 11.02 26.77 -16.93
N LEU A 156 11.30 28.02 -16.57
CA LEU A 156 10.85 28.59 -15.29
C LEU A 156 9.32 28.60 -15.18
N ILE A 157 8.62 29.06 -16.23
CA ILE A 157 7.15 29.09 -16.27
C ILE A 157 6.59 27.67 -16.15
N LEU A 158 7.14 26.72 -16.93
CA LEU A 158 6.65 25.35 -16.97
C LEU A 158 6.84 24.64 -15.63
N VAL A 159 8.01 24.77 -15.01
CA VAL A 159 8.30 24.18 -13.70
C VAL A 159 7.43 24.83 -12.63
N SER A 160 7.27 26.16 -12.64
CA SER A 160 6.41 26.87 -11.67
C SER A 160 4.95 26.44 -11.82
N GLY A 161 4.45 26.32 -13.05
CA GLY A 161 3.11 25.81 -13.33
C GLY A 161 2.92 24.36 -12.88
N TYR A 162 3.92 23.50 -13.12
CA TYR A 162 3.89 22.11 -12.66
C TYR A 162 3.86 22.00 -11.13
N LEU A 163 4.69 22.78 -10.42
CA LEU A 163 4.68 22.83 -8.95
C LEU A 163 3.36 23.38 -8.39
N PHE A 164 2.77 24.37 -9.06
CA PHE A 164 1.45 24.89 -8.70
C PHE A 164 0.35 23.82 -8.87
N LEU A 165 0.37 23.07 -9.98
CA LEU A 165 -0.55 21.95 -10.20
C LEU A 165 -0.38 20.84 -9.15
N ILE A 166 0.85 20.48 -8.81
CA ILE A 166 1.11 19.53 -7.70
C ILE A 166 0.53 20.05 -6.40
N SER A 167 0.69 21.33 -6.10
CA SER A 167 0.19 21.94 -4.86
C SER A 167 -1.33 21.88 -4.77
N ILE A 168 -2.03 22.12 -5.89
CA ILE A 168 -3.49 21.94 -5.98
C ILE A 168 -3.85 20.46 -5.80
N PHE A 169 -3.21 19.56 -6.55
CA PHE A 169 -3.52 18.13 -6.54
C PHE A 169 -3.33 17.51 -5.16
N SER A 170 -2.24 17.86 -4.47
CA SER A 170 -1.83 17.30 -3.18
C SER A 170 -2.25 18.14 -1.98
N PHE A 171 -3.11 19.14 -2.16
CA PHE A 171 -3.47 20.08 -1.10
C PHE A 171 -3.89 19.47 0.26
N PRO A 172 -4.62 18.32 0.31
CA PRO A 172 -4.93 17.64 1.57
C PRO A 172 -3.69 17.31 2.42
N VAL A 173 -2.52 17.06 1.82
CA VAL A 173 -1.26 16.80 2.52
C VAL A 173 -0.89 17.95 3.45
N PHE A 174 -1.01 19.19 2.99
CA PHE A 174 -0.67 20.39 3.76
C PHE A 174 -1.69 20.67 4.89
N ARG A 175 -2.84 19.99 4.88
CA ARG A 175 -3.81 19.98 5.99
C ARG A 175 -3.58 18.82 6.97
N GLY A 176 -2.46 18.12 6.83
CA GLY A 176 -2.15 16.94 7.62
C GLY A 176 -2.97 15.70 7.22
N GLN A 177 -3.62 15.68 6.05
CA GLN A 177 -4.46 14.57 5.60
C GLN A 177 -3.70 13.58 4.69
N LEU A 178 -2.37 13.57 4.76
CA LEU A 178 -1.54 12.56 4.11
C LEU A 178 -1.76 11.17 4.73
N PHE A 179 -1.71 11.11 6.06
CA PHE A 179 -1.94 9.89 6.80
C PHE A 179 -3.36 9.83 7.32
N TYR A 180 -3.93 8.63 7.24
CA TYR A 180 -5.19 8.29 7.87
C TYR A 180 -5.17 8.61 9.38
N SER A 181 -6.27 9.14 9.91
CA SER A 181 -6.31 9.70 11.28
C SER A 181 -6.01 8.65 12.35
N LEU A 182 -6.45 7.40 12.18
CA LEU A 182 -6.17 6.32 13.13
C LEU A 182 -4.69 5.91 13.17
N ASN A 183 -3.88 6.31 12.19
CA ASN A 183 -2.43 6.06 12.23
C ASN A 183 -1.69 7.04 13.15
N LYS A 184 -2.37 8.06 13.70
CA LYS A 184 -1.78 9.11 14.55
C LYS A 184 -2.11 8.93 16.02
N GLN A 185 -2.63 7.77 16.41
CA GLN A 185 -2.99 7.51 17.80
C GLN A 185 -1.74 7.47 18.69
N SER A 186 -1.87 8.04 19.88
CA SER A 186 -0.79 8.00 20.88
C SER A 186 -0.78 6.63 21.55
N VAL A 187 0.37 5.95 21.50
CA VAL A 187 0.56 4.69 22.21
C VAL A 187 0.52 4.96 23.74
N PRO A 188 -0.28 4.21 24.52
CA PRO A 188 -0.34 4.39 25.97
C PRO A 188 1.02 4.19 26.66
N LYS A 189 1.30 4.99 27.69
CA LYS A 189 2.57 4.98 28.44
C LYS A 189 2.93 3.60 29.02
N GLN A 190 1.92 2.78 29.33
CA GLN A 190 2.08 1.44 29.86
C GLN A 190 2.85 0.51 28.91
N TYR A 191 2.72 0.70 27.59
CA TYR A 191 3.49 -0.09 26.63
C TYR A 191 4.97 0.24 26.69
N PHE A 192 5.33 1.52 26.85
CA PHE A 192 6.73 1.92 27.01
C PHE A 192 7.34 1.38 28.32
N GLN A 193 6.57 1.37 29.41
CA GLN A 193 7.00 0.73 30.67
C GLN A 193 7.21 -0.78 30.50
N MET A 194 6.33 -1.44 29.75
CA MET A 194 6.49 -2.85 29.41
C MET A 194 7.75 -3.08 28.55
N PHE A 195 8.04 -2.20 27.57
CA PHE A 195 9.28 -2.29 26.79
C PHE A 195 10.51 -2.13 27.67
N ASP A 196 10.53 -1.14 28.57
CA ASP A 196 11.63 -0.93 29.51
C ASP A 196 11.85 -2.12 30.45
N TYR A 197 10.76 -2.78 30.87
CA TYR A 197 10.82 -4.02 31.66
C TYR A 197 11.47 -5.17 30.87
N PHE A 198 11.05 -5.38 29.62
CA PHE A 198 11.54 -6.47 28.78
C PHE A 198 12.99 -6.30 28.33
N ARG A 199 13.50 -5.06 28.21
CA ARG A 199 14.92 -4.80 27.99
C ARG A 199 15.84 -5.35 29.08
N GLN A 200 15.30 -5.59 30.29
CA GLN A 200 16.06 -6.14 31.42
C GLN A 200 15.92 -7.67 31.55
N GLN A 201 15.07 -8.31 30.73
CA GLN A 201 14.85 -9.75 30.77
C GLN A 201 15.79 -10.50 29.81
N SER A 202 15.85 -11.83 29.95
CA SER A 202 16.62 -12.66 29.02
C SER A 202 16.14 -12.46 27.57
N PRO A 203 17.02 -12.24 26.59
CA PRO A 203 16.63 -12.13 25.18
C PRO A 203 16.01 -13.42 24.61
N THR A 204 16.26 -14.56 25.24
CA THR A 204 15.71 -15.86 24.78
C THR A 204 14.37 -16.20 25.39
N ALA A 205 13.90 -15.42 26.38
CA ALA A 205 12.65 -15.68 27.05
C ALA A 205 11.48 -15.52 26.09
N ARG A 206 10.60 -16.50 25.99
CA ARG A 206 9.48 -16.47 25.04
C ARG A 206 8.22 -15.91 25.68
N ILE A 207 7.51 -15.10 24.90
CA ILE A 207 6.30 -14.40 25.33
C ILE A 207 5.09 -14.96 24.58
N ALA A 208 4.06 -15.32 25.33
CA ALA A 208 2.72 -15.64 24.81
C ALA A 208 1.81 -14.42 25.00
N ASN A 209 1.64 -13.59 23.98
CA ASN A 209 0.85 -12.37 24.09
C ASN A 209 -0.66 -12.66 24.01
N LEU A 210 -1.29 -12.80 25.16
CA LEU A 210 -2.73 -13.11 25.24
C LEU A 210 -3.60 -11.84 25.31
N PRO A 211 -4.86 -11.91 24.83
CA PRO A 211 -5.47 -13.02 24.10
C PRO A 211 -5.13 -13.01 22.60
N GLN A 212 -4.98 -14.20 22.01
CA GLN A 212 -4.71 -14.36 20.57
C GLN A 212 -5.98 -14.64 19.73
N GLY A 213 -7.15 -14.17 20.16
CA GLY A 213 -8.45 -14.60 19.61
C GLY A 213 -8.76 -14.20 18.16
N SER A 214 -7.83 -13.57 17.43
CA SER A 214 -8.02 -13.18 16.04
C SER A 214 -7.51 -14.25 15.08
N PHE A 215 -8.44 -14.94 14.44
CA PHE A 215 -8.12 -15.95 13.42
C PHE A 215 -7.21 -15.39 12.30
N TRP A 216 -7.45 -14.14 11.89
CA TRP A 216 -6.72 -13.47 10.81
C TRP A 216 -5.45 -12.73 11.28
N GLY A 217 -5.12 -12.79 12.57
CA GLY A 217 -3.97 -12.09 13.14
C GLY A 217 -4.11 -10.57 13.18
N TRP A 218 -5.32 -10.03 13.04
CA TRP A 218 -5.61 -8.60 13.21
C TRP A 218 -6.13 -8.32 14.62
N THR A 219 -5.45 -7.47 15.36
CA THR A 219 -5.78 -7.07 16.73
C THR A 219 -6.33 -5.66 16.75
N SER A 220 -7.44 -5.46 17.47
CA SER A 220 -8.04 -4.15 17.73
C SER A 220 -7.64 -3.68 19.12
N TYR A 221 -6.87 -2.60 19.18
CA TYR A 221 -6.39 -2.01 20.42
C TYR A 221 -7.38 -0.99 20.97
N ARG A 222 -7.52 -0.93 22.30
CA ARG A 222 -8.45 0.00 22.98
C ARG A 222 -8.15 1.48 22.71
N PHE A 223 -6.93 1.81 22.32
CA PHE A 223 -6.51 3.17 21.95
C PHE A 223 -6.73 3.48 20.46
N GLY A 224 -7.50 2.66 19.73
CA GLY A 224 -8.04 2.99 18.41
C GLY A 224 -7.23 2.53 17.21
N ILE A 225 -6.19 1.71 17.40
CA ILE A 225 -5.43 1.10 16.29
C ILE A 225 -5.95 -0.31 16.01
N VAL A 226 -6.06 -0.65 14.71
CA VAL A 226 -6.30 -2.02 14.25
C VAL A 226 -5.14 -2.41 13.34
N GLY A 227 -4.49 -3.54 13.63
CA GLY A 227 -3.28 -3.95 12.91
C GLY A 227 -2.89 -5.39 13.20
N SER A 228 -1.84 -5.88 12.53
CA SER A 228 -1.27 -7.19 12.86
C SER A 228 -0.79 -7.23 14.31
N GLY A 229 -0.29 -6.09 14.80
CA GLY A 229 0.15 -5.83 16.16
C GLY A 229 1.39 -4.93 16.15
N PHE A 230 1.89 -4.55 17.33
CA PHE A 230 3.00 -3.57 17.40
C PHE A 230 4.03 -3.81 18.51
N ILE A 231 3.75 -4.69 19.47
CA ILE A 231 4.60 -4.83 20.65
C ILE A 231 5.99 -5.39 20.33
N TRP A 232 6.12 -6.21 19.28
CA TRP A 232 7.39 -6.77 18.81
C TRP A 232 8.30 -5.77 18.09
N TYR A 233 7.88 -4.51 17.90
CA TYR A 233 8.78 -3.48 17.35
C TYR A 233 9.81 -3.00 18.37
N ASP A 234 9.56 -3.13 19.67
CA ASP A 234 10.45 -2.64 20.75
C ASP A 234 10.72 -3.71 21.83
N ILE A 235 10.08 -4.89 21.73
CA ILE A 235 10.41 -6.08 22.54
C ILE A 235 11.35 -6.97 21.73
N GLU A 236 12.52 -7.27 22.29
CA GLU A 236 13.56 -8.10 21.64
C GLU A 236 13.29 -9.60 21.77
N GLN A 237 12.57 -10.01 22.81
CA GLN A 237 12.19 -11.39 23.07
C GLN A 237 11.29 -11.97 21.97
N PRO A 238 11.41 -13.27 21.63
CA PRO A 238 10.49 -13.93 20.72
C PRO A 238 9.06 -13.91 21.26
N ILE A 239 8.16 -13.25 20.53
CA ILE A 239 6.73 -13.23 20.81
C ILE A 239 6.04 -14.20 19.85
N LEU A 240 5.27 -15.14 20.38
CA LEU A 240 4.53 -16.12 19.58
C LEU A 240 3.23 -15.50 19.04
N ASP A 241 3.32 -14.45 18.23
CA ASP A 241 2.18 -13.72 17.69
C ASP A 241 1.62 -14.35 16.39
N ARG A 242 0.31 -14.23 16.17
CA ARG A 242 -0.40 -14.63 14.93
C ARG A 242 0.16 -13.98 13.67
N ALA A 243 0.78 -12.80 13.78
CA ALA A 243 1.43 -12.13 12.66
C ALA A 243 2.57 -12.96 12.05
N PHE A 244 3.14 -13.91 12.80
CA PHE A 244 4.32 -14.69 12.39
C PHE A 244 4.05 -16.17 12.10
N ASP A 245 2.80 -16.61 12.21
CA ASP A 245 2.46 -18.02 11.96
C ASP A 245 1.85 -18.32 10.59
N ALA A 246 1.35 -17.30 9.90
CA ALA A 246 0.74 -17.47 8.58
C ALA A 246 1.67 -18.24 7.63
N TRP A 247 1.14 -19.30 7.02
CA TRP A 247 1.83 -20.13 6.02
C TRP A 247 2.96 -21.00 6.59
N ASN A 248 3.02 -21.17 7.91
CA ASN A 248 3.92 -22.11 8.57
C ASN A 248 3.15 -23.03 9.51
N LEU A 249 2.92 -24.27 9.08
CA LEU A 249 2.16 -25.28 9.84
C LEU A 249 2.68 -25.48 11.27
N LYS A 250 3.99 -25.37 11.50
CA LYS A 250 4.57 -25.54 12.84
C LYS A 250 4.22 -24.36 13.76
N ASN A 251 4.23 -23.15 13.21
CA ASN A 251 3.86 -21.96 13.96
C ASN A 251 2.34 -21.91 14.17
N GLU A 252 1.53 -22.28 13.17
CA GLU A 252 0.07 -22.31 13.30
C GLU A 252 -0.39 -23.33 14.35
N GLN A 253 0.32 -24.45 14.51
CA GLN A 253 0.01 -25.48 15.50
C GLN A 253 -0.03 -24.92 16.94
N TYR A 254 0.86 -23.99 17.28
CA TYR A 254 0.84 -23.33 18.60
C TYR A 254 -0.50 -22.64 18.85
N TYR A 255 -0.96 -21.85 17.88
CA TYR A 255 -2.23 -21.14 17.99
C TYR A 255 -3.42 -22.09 18.16
N TRP A 256 -3.45 -23.19 17.40
CA TRP A 256 -4.53 -24.17 17.49
C TRP A 256 -4.58 -24.85 18.87
N GLU A 257 -3.42 -25.27 19.39
CA GLU A 257 -3.32 -25.88 20.71
C GLU A 257 -3.72 -24.88 21.81
N LEU A 258 -3.17 -23.67 21.76
CA LEU A 258 -3.47 -22.60 22.71
C LEU A 258 -4.96 -22.24 22.72
N THR A 259 -5.55 -22.03 21.55
CA THR A 259 -6.97 -21.69 21.40
C THR A 259 -7.86 -22.82 21.92
N THR A 260 -7.52 -24.07 21.61
CA THR A 260 -8.25 -25.25 22.12
C THR A 260 -8.23 -25.28 23.65
N ALA A 261 -7.07 -25.05 24.27
CA ALA A 261 -6.93 -25.03 25.72
C ALA A 261 -7.70 -23.88 26.40
N LEU A 262 -7.64 -22.69 25.81
CA LEU A 262 -8.38 -21.51 26.30
C LEU A 262 -9.89 -21.71 26.19
N GLN A 263 -10.37 -22.29 25.07
CA GLN A 263 -11.79 -22.54 24.84
C GLN A 263 -12.35 -23.68 25.70
N SER A 264 -11.56 -24.75 25.91
CA SER A 264 -11.94 -25.86 26.79
C SER A 264 -11.86 -25.51 28.27
N ARG A 265 -11.24 -24.37 28.63
CA ARG A 265 -10.99 -23.94 30.01
C ARG A 265 -10.23 -24.98 30.82
N ASP A 266 -9.31 -25.70 30.17
CA ASP A 266 -8.49 -26.74 30.80
C ASP A 266 -7.14 -26.17 31.23
N PRO A 267 -6.93 -25.90 32.54
CA PRO A 267 -5.68 -25.33 33.04
C PRO A 267 -4.49 -26.29 32.91
N LEU A 268 -4.71 -27.60 32.93
CA LEU A 268 -3.65 -28.60 32.77
C LEU A 268 -3.17 -28.63 31.32
N LEU A 269 -4.12 -28.58 30.37
CA LEU A 269 -3.78 -28.48 28.96
C LEU A 269 -3.04 -27.17 28.65
N LEU A 270 -3.51 -26.05 29.19
CA LEU A 270 -2.83 -24.76 29.04
C LEU A 270 -1.39 -24.81 29.59
N SER A 271 -1.21 -25.33 30.81
CA SER A 271 0.11 -25.47 31.43
C SER A 271 1.06 -26.33 30.57
N ARG A 272 0.58 -27.46 30.04
CA ARG A 272 1.37 -28.32 29.14
C ARG A 272 1.81 -27.59 27.88
N ILE A 273 0.94 -26.76 27.30
CA ILE A 273 1.26 -25.97 26.11
C ILE A 273 2.32 -24.92 26.44
N LEU A 274 2.15 -24.15 27.53
CA LEU A 274 3.15 -23.15 27.95
C LEU A 274 4.52 -23.79 28.18
N SER A 275 4.57 -24.97 28.82
CA SER A 275 5.81 -25.75 28.97
C SER A 275 6.37 -26.26 27.64
N LYS A 276 5.53 -26.83 26.76
CA LYS A 276 5.92 -27.37 25.45
C LYS A 276 6.62 -26.32 24.58
N TYR A 277 6.13 -25.07 24.61
CA TYR A 277 6.69 -23.97 23.83
C TYR A 277 7.71 -23.13 24.59
N SER A 278 8.05 -23.52 25.83
CA SER A 278 9.00 -22.81 26.70
C SER A 278 8.63 -21.34 26.91
N ILE A 279 7.35 -21.08 27.19
CA ILE A 279 6.85 -19.73 27.47
C ILE A 279 7.26 -19.33 28.89
N GLU A 280 7.88 -18.15 29.00
CA GLU A 280 8.34 -17.58 30.27
C GLU A 280 7.45 -16.40 30.72
N PHE A 281 6.82 -15.70 29.76
CA PHE A 281 5.95 -14.57 30.03
C PHE A 281 4.61 -14.70 29.28
N VAL A 282 3.54 -14.21 29.92
CA VAL A 282 2.18 -14.13 29.38
C VAL A 282 1.69 -12.68 29.47
#